data_AF-A0A3R6HME7-F1
#
_entry.id   AF-A0A3R6HME7-F1
#
_cell.length_a   1.000
_cell.length_b   1.000
_cell.length_c   1.000
_cell.angle_alpha   90.00
_cell.angle_beta   90.00
_cell.angle_gamma   90.00
#
_symmetry.space_group_name_H-M   'P 1'
#
loop_
_entity.id
_entity.type
_entity.pdbx_description
1 polymer ?
#
loop_
_entity_poly.entity_id
_entity_poly.type
_entity_poly.pdbx_seq_one_letter_code
_entity_poly.pdbx_strand_id
1 'polypeptide(L)'
;MNMKHFLCLLFCLSFLLFPVYAQESYETYSGDTFKTGDVLTLGDFYLSSTKYSHLKYAYTDTYGKVRYEAFNGKDLPFSKVTIREIIRPEDKNMFLNEAVVFALESEKAPDKKLFVEIDRAIEQGEIVVNMPEPVIKCEEMTLEQMFICCVRVNKLPIDDKVVLNYISVVNKELGQECRRDQFKFRKLKGEYQARLEKEMADFDFTKTYFIKVNSNHNGYDFDHKGYPLSYPTRSGSSPKQCIPFNGFNFMPVNPDQAFFIPVSMDDAEKYEKRSRGTGQNGYVSPLVYTVVYLQPLDKYMELPKGKYNVLNVENLYRSTLIGVKVKGLDIYDNKSFRYNLIGSALFE
;
A
#
# COMPACT_ATOMS: atom_id res chain seq x y z
N MET A 1 1.11 32.30 64.94
CA MET A 1 0.53 31.43 63.90
C MET A 1 0.59 30.00 64.41
N ASN A 2 -0.55 29.35 64.58
CA ASN A 2 -0.67 28.08 65.32
C ASN A 2 0.02 26.93 64.55
N MET A 3 0.79 26.07 65.21
CA MET A 3 1.61 25.01 64.54
C MET A 3 0.76 24.08 63.64
N LYS A 4 -0.53 23.93 63.96
CA LYS A 4 -1.53 23.22 63.16
C LYS A 4 -1.90 23.94 61.84
N HIS A 5 -1.90 25.27 61.82
CA HIS A 5 -2.15 26.06 60.61
C HIS A 5 -0.94 26.07 59.67
N PHE A 6 0.28 26.00 60.21
CA PHE A 6 1.50 25.87 59.39
C PHE A 6 1.61 24.50 58.73
N LEU A 7 1.26 23.42 59.45
CA LEU A 7 1.18 22.07 58.86
C LEU A 7 0.06 21.96 57.81
N CYS A 8 -1.11 22.57 58.01
CA CYS A 8 -2.15 22.61 56.99
C CYS A 8 -1.71 23.38 55.74
N LEU A 9 -0.98 24.48 55.89
CA LEU A 9 -0.45 25.24 54.74
C LEU A 9 0.62 24.46 53.97
N LEU A 10 1.49 23.71 54.66
CA LEU A 10 2.47 22.82 54.02
C LEU A 10 1.83 21.62 53.32
N PHE A 11 0.76 21.05 53.91
CA PHE A 11 0.01 19.94 53.31
C PHE A 11 -0.77 20.42 52.07
N CYS A 12 -1.36 21.62 52.10
CA CYS A 12 -2.02 22.21 50.93
C CYS A 12 -1.02 22.64 49.83
N LEU A 13 0.21 23.05 50.19
CA LEU A 13 1.25 23.33 49.18
C LEU A 13 1.74 22.05 48.47
N SER A 14 1.69 20.90 49.12
CA SER A 14 2.09 19.61 48.51
C SER A 14 1.10 19.09 47.45
N PHE A 15 -0.12 19.64 47.39
CA PHE A 15 -1.10 19.35 46.33
C PHE A 15 -1.04 20.34 45.15
N LEU A 16 -0.18 21.36 45.20
CA LEU A 16 0.01 22.34 44.11
C LEU A 16 1.21 22.01 43.20
N LEU A 17 1.87 20.88 43.43
CA LEU A 17 2.92 20.34 42.57
C LEU A 17 2.47 18.97 42.05
N PHE A 18 1.42 18.95 41.23
CA PHE A 18 1.29 17.83 40.30
C PHE A 18 2.34 18.03 39.23
N PRO A 19 3.36 17.15 39.10
CA PRO A 19 4.10 17.10 37.86
C PRO A 19 3.08 16.80 36.76
N VAL A 20 3.21 17.48 35.62
CA VAL A 20 2.62 17.02 34.36
C VAL A 20 3.01 15.54 34.25
N TYR A 21 2.08 14.63 34.50
CA TYR A 21 2.37 13.19 34.47
C TYR A 21 2.68 12.82 33.03
N ALA A 22 3.97 12.84 32.68
CA ALA A 22 4.46 12.17 31.49
C ALA A 22 4.12 10.69 31.64
N GLN A 23 3.27 10.18 30.75
CA GLN A 23 2.88 8.78 30.78
C GLN A 23 4.08 7.94 30.34
N GLU A 24 4.47 6.90 31.10
CA GLU A 24 5.63 6.08 30.73
C GLU A 24 5.37 5.21 29.49
N SER A 25 4.10 4.89 29.23
CA SER A 25 3.68 4.04 28.12
C SER A 25 2.28 4.38 27.62
N TYR A 26 2.03 4.22 26.33
CA TYR A 26 0.71 4.36 25.71
C TYR A 26 0.39 3.13 24.88
N GLU A 27 -0.77 2.54 25.11
CA GLU A 27 -1.32 1.49 24.24
C GLU A 27 -2.21 2.15 23.19
N THR A 28 -1.88 1.91 21.91
CA THR A 28 -2.67 2.41 20.79
C THR A 28 -3.99 1.65 20.66
N TYR A 29 -4.92 2.22 19.90
CA TYR A 29 -6.17 1.54 19.57
C TYR A 29 -5.99 0.18 18.85
N SER A 30 -4.85 -0.02 18.16
CA SER A 30 -4.48 -1.30 17.52
C SER A 30 -3.89 -2.32 18.51
N GLY A 31 -3.73 -1.97 19.79
CA GLY A 31 -3.16 -2.82 20.84
C GLY A 31 -1.62 -2.81 20.90
N ASP A 32 -0.96 -1.91 20.17
CA ASP A 32 0.50 -1.74 20.23
C ASP A 32 0.86 -0.85 21.41
N THR A 33 1.78 -1.28 22.27
CA THR A 33 2.23 -0.47 23.41
C THR A 33 3.57 0.19 23.09
N PHE A 34 3.60 1.52 23.19
CA PHE A 34 4.81 2.35 23.03
C PHE A 34 5.22 2.97 24.35
N LYS A 35 6.52 3.18 24.54
CA LYS A 35 7.13 3.79 25.72
C LYS A 35 8.12 4.87 25.34
N THR A 36 8.43 5.74 26.30
CA THR A 36 9.55 6.68 26.15
C THR A 36 10.84 5.92 25.87
N GLY A 37 11.59 6.36 24.86
CA GLY A 37 12.81 5.72 24.37
C GLY A 37 12.59 4.76 23.20
N ASP A 38 11.35 4.35 22.91
CA ASP A 38 11.08 3.50 21.75
C ASP A 38 11.35 4.24 20.44
N VAL A 39 11.71 3.47 19.41
CA VAL A 39 12.00 3.98 18.08
C VAL A 39 10.84 3.65 17.14
N LEU A 40 10.22 4.69 16.60
CA LEU A 40 9.21 4.60 15.55
C LEU A 40 9.84 4.69 14.17
N THR A 41 9.14 4.15 13.18
CA THR A 41 9.49 4.33 11.77
C THR A 41 8.43 5.20 11.12
N LEU A 42 8.83 6.32 10.53
CA LEU A 42 7.92 7.17 9.77
C LEU A 42 7.51 6.45 8.48
N GLY A 43 6.24 6.53 8.12
CA GLY A 43 5.71 6.02 6.85
C GLY A 43 5.71 7.09 5.76
N ASP A 44 4.87 6.89 4.74
CA ASP A 44 4.66 7.89 3.70
C ASP A 44 3.56 8.88 4.14
N PHE A 45 3.65 10.14 3.69
CA PHE A 45 2.59 11.11 3.93
C PHE A 45 1.30 10.75 3.16
N TYR A 46 0.16 11.14 3.73
CA TYR A 46 -1.16 10.86 3.17
C TYR A 46 -1.33 11.43 1.73
N LEU A 47 -2.11 10.71 0.91
CA LEU A 47 -2.32 10.94 -0.53
C LEU A 47 -2.60 12.42 -0.87
N SER A 48 -1.97 12.91 -1.95
CA SER A 48 -2.08 14.27 -2.52
C SER A 48 -1.42 15.42 -1.74
N SER A 49 -0.85 15.16 -0.56
CA SER A 49 -0.12 16.16 0.21
C SER A 49 1.38 16.16 -0.14
N THR A 50 2.09 17.22 0.26
CA THR A 50 3.55 17.23 0.41
C THR A 50 3.97 17.21 1.89
N LYS A 51 2.99 17.16 2.79
CA LYS A 51 3.14 17.26 4.24
C LYS A 51 2.41 16.13 4.94
N TYR A 52 2.92 15.72 6.10
CA TYR A 52 2.21 14.84 7.02
C TYR A 52 1.01 15.55 7.62
N SER A 53 -0.09 14.83 7.84
CA SER A 53 -1.31 15.33 8.45
C SER A 53 -1.20 15.31 9.97
N HIS A 54 -0.55 14.27 10.50
CA HIS A 54 -0.50 13.96 11.93
C HIS A 54 0.91 14.03 12.51
N LEU A 55 1.90 14.47 11.73
CA LEU A 55 3.24 14.84 12.19
C LEU A 55 3.46 16.35 12.02
N LYS A 56 3.68 17.05 13.13
CA LYS A 56 3.88 18.50 13.18
C LYS A 56 5.18 18.86 13.88
N TYR A 57 5.68 20.07 13.63
CA TYR A 57 6.77 20.65 14.40
C TYR A 57 6.31 21.94 15.07
N ALA A 58 6.87 22.24 16.24
CA ALA A 58 6.63 23.51 16.93
C ALA A 58 7.59 24.59 16.43
N TYR A 59 7.10 25.83 16.36
CA TYR A 59 7.90 27.03 16.16
C TYR A 59 7.28 28.21 16.90
N THR A 60 8.08 29.22 17.21
CA THR A 60 7.59 30.47 17.80
C THR A 60 7.36 31.49 16.69
N ASP A 61 6.16 32.05 16.61
CA ASP A 61 5.83 33.08 15.63
C ASP A 61 6.45 34.45 16.00
N THR A 62 6.31 35.43 15.10
CA THR A 62 6.86 36.79 15.28
C THR A 62 6.29 37.53 16.50
N TYR A 63 5.22 37.02 17.11
CA TYR A 63 4.58 37.59 18.30
C TYR A 63 4.94 36.83 19.59
N GLY A 64 5.88 35.88 19.52
CA GLY A 64 6.30 35.09 20.68
C GLY A 64 5.35 33.93 21.02
N LYS A 65 4.35 33.63 20.17
CA LYS A 65 3.40 32.55 20.42
C LYS A 65 3.88 31.24 19.78
N VAL A 66 3.81 30.15 20.53
CA VAL A 66 4.08 28.81 20.00
C VAL A 66 2.98 28.39 19.03
N ARG A 67 3.38 27.92 17.85
CA ARG A 67 2.55 27.43 16.76
C ARG A 67 3.02 26.05 16.32
N TYR A 68 2.12 25.31 15.68
CA TYR A 68 2.38 23.97 15.17
C TYR A 68 2.05 23.91 13.69
N GLU A 69 3.00 23.42 12.89
CA GLU A 69 2.80 23.25 11.45
C GLU A 69 3.08 21.81 11.03
N ALA A 70 2.29 21.33 10.08
CA ALA A 70 2.52 20.05 9.38
C ALA A 70 3.93 19.98 8.79
N PHE A 71 4.63 18.88 9.06
CA PHE A 71 6.00 18.68 8.59
C PHE A 71 6.03 18.35 7.08
N ASN A 72 6.94 18.96 6.32
CA ASN A 72 7.12 18.66 4.90
C ASN A 72 7.86 17.33 4.70
N GLY A 73 7.20 16.38 4.07
CA GLY A 73 7.59 14.97 4.11
C GLY A 73 8.53 14.50 3.00
N LYS A 74 9.29 15.37 2.34
CA LYS A 74 10.15 14.94 1.22
C LYS A 74 11.32 14.04 1.65
N ASP A 75 11.91 14.25 2.82
CA ASP A 75 13.15 13.57 3.23
C ASP A 75 12.99 12.62 4.43
N LEU A 76 11.81 12.60 5.05
CA LEU A 76 11.52 11.82 6.26
C LEU A 76 10.94 10.40 6.08
N PRO A 77 10.28 10.01 4.97
CA PRO A 77 9.70 8.68 4.87
C PRO A 77 10.72 7.58 5.18
N PHE A 78 10.29 6.59 5.94
CA PHE A 78 11.10 5.45 6.44
C PHE A 78 12.27 5.81 7.36
N SER A 79 12.37 7.06 7.82
CA SER A 79 13.34 7.44 8.84
C SER A 79 12.90 6.97 10.23
N LYS A 80 13.89 6.81 11.11
CA LYS A 80 13.69 6.43 12.51
C LYS A 80 13.57 7.69 13.37
N VAL A 81 12.63 7.68 14.30
CA VAL A 81 12.42 8.76 15.26
C VAL A 81 12.24 8.16 16.65
N THR A 82 12.76 8.83 17.68
CA THR A 82 12.73 8.32 19.05
C THR A 82 11.65 9.04 19.85
N ILE A 83 10.83 8.28 20.60
CA ILE A 83 9.84 8.85 21.52
C ILE A 83 10.58 9.45 22.71
N ARG A 84 10.40 10.75 22.94
CA ARG A 84 10.99 11.45 24.08
C ARG A 84 9.99 11.71 25.19
N GLU A 85 8.76 12.04 24.82
CA GLU A 85 7.70 12.34 25.78
C GLU A 85 6.37 11.81 25.22
N ILE A 86 5.53 11.28 26.10
CA ILE A 86 4.13 10.96 25.83
C ILE A 86 3.28 12.00 26.55
N ILE A 87 2.53 12.78 25.78
CA ILE A 87 1.87 14.00 26.22
C ILE A 87 0.36 13.84 26.08
N ARG A 88 -0.37 14.15 27.15
CA ARG A 88 -1.81 14.43 27.09
C ARG A 88 -1.98 15.95 27.05
N PRO A 89 -2.25 16.53 25.88
CA PRO A 89 -2.25 17.99 25.75
C PRO A 89 -3.40 18.58 26.56
N GLU A 90 -3.11 19.66 27.29
CA GLU A 90 -4.11 20.40 28.08
C GLU A 90 -5.04 21.26 27.19
N ASP A 91 -4.62 21.52 25.95
CA ASP A 91 -5.38 22.29 24.97
C ASP A 91 -5.38 21.62 23.59
N LYS A 92 -6.23 22.13 22.70
CA LYS A 92 -6.42 21.60 21.33
C LYS A 92 -5.50 22.23 20.29
N ASN A 93 -4.53 23.06 20.66
CA ASN A 93 -3.79 23.88 19.69
C ASN A 93 -2.88 23.05 18.77
N MET A 94 -2.39 21.89 19.23
CA MET A 94 -1.50 21.04 18.43
C MET A 94 -2.23 20.37 17.26
N PHE A 95 -3.31 19.64 17.52
CA PHE A 95 -4.02 18.80 16.53
C PHE A 95 -5.53 19.07 16.43
N LEU A 96 -6.02 20.14 17.07
CA LEU A 96 -7.45 20.48 17.16
C LEU A 96 -8.29 19.45 17.92
N ASN A 97 -7.64 18.61 18.73
CA ASN A 97 -8.23 17.60 19.60
C ASN A 97 -7.37 17.43 20.88
N GLU A 98 -7.84 16.59 21.80
CA GLU A 98 -7.16 16.25 23.06
C GLU A 98 -6.47 14.86 22.97
N ALA A 99 -6.14 14.40 21.76
CA ALA A 99 -5.54 13.08 21.55
C ALA A 99 -4.13 13.02 22.18
N VAL A 100 -3.68 11.80 22.52
CA VAL A 100 -2.32 11.59 23.02
C VAL A 100 -1.32 11.90 21.92
N VAL A 101 -0.32 12.71 22.26
CA VAL A 101 0.72 13.17 21.35
C VAL A 101 2.07 12.65 21.82
N PHE A 102 2.88 12.13 20.91
CA PHE A 102 4.28 11.83 21.21
C PHE A 102 5.16 12.97 20.76
N ALA A 103 6.02 13.47 21.65
CA ALA A 103 7.15 14.30 21.24
C ALA A 103 8.27 13.39 20.72
N LEU A 104 8.75 13.68 19.52
CA LEU A 104 9.71 12.86 18.81
C LEU A 104 11.00 13.62 18.56
N GLU A 105 12.11 12.90 18.61
CA GLU A 105 13.40 13.36 18.11
C GLU A 105 13.74 12.67 16.80
N SER A 106 14.25 13.43 15.83
CA SER A 106 14.67 12.96 14.51
C SER A 106 16.07 13.44 14.19
N GLU A 107 16.97 12.53 13.83
CA GLU A 107 18.31 12.88 13.34
C GLU A 107 18.27 13.68 12.03
N LYS A 108 17.20 13.51 11.24
CA LYS A 108 16.99 14.24 9.99
C LYS A 108 16.39 15.64 10.19
N ALA A 109 15.90 15.94 11.39
CA ALA A 109 15.36 17.25 11.74
C ALA A 109 15.77 17.63 13.19
N PRO A 110 17.09 17.71 13.47
CA PRO A 110 17.60 17.85 14.84
C PRO A 110 17.27 19.20 15.48
N ASP A 111 16.97 20.22 14.66
CA ASP A 111 16.56 21.56 15.08
C ASP A 111 15.04 21.69 15.34
N LYS A 112 14.26 20.63 15.08
CA LYS A 112 12.80 20.64 15.18
C LYS A 112 12.34 19.73 16.31
N LYS A 113 11.53 20.27 17.23
CA LYS A 113 10.74 19.44 18.15
C LYS A 113 9.51 18.93 17.39
N LEU A 114 9.50 17.64 17.09
CA LEU A 114 8.43 16.98 16.34
C LEU A 114 7.36 16.45 17.31
N PHE A 115 6.12 16.43 16.84
CA PHE A 115 4.95 15.97 17.57
C PHE A 115 4.10 15.11 16.65
N VAL A 116 3.66 13.95 17.12
CA VAL A 116 2.77 13.06 16.35
C VAL A 116 1.51 12.72 17.14
N GLU A 117 0.36 12.83 16.50
CA GLU A 117 -0.90 12.22 16.99
C GLU A 117 -0.87 10.73 16.62
N ILE A 118 -0.45 9.88 17.57
CA ILE A 118 0.00 8.51 17.26
C ILE A 118 -1.08 7.64 16.60
N ASP A 119 -2.30 7.61 17.13
CA ASP A 119 -3.34 6.71 16.63
C ASP A 119 -3.76 7.09 15.20
N ARG A 120 -3.93 8.39 14.92
CA ARG A 120 -4.27 8.85 13.57
C ARG A 120 -3.10 8.74 12.60
N ALA A 121 -1.87 8.90 13.07
CA ALA A 121 -0.70 8.70 12.24
C ALA A 121 -0.55 7.22 11.84
N ILE A 122 -0.86 6.28 12.74
CA ILE A 122 -0.92 4.84 12.41
C ILE A 122 -2.08 4.57 11.43
N GLU A 123 -3.28 5.09 11.70
CA GLU A 123 -4.46 4.96 10.85
C GLU A 123 -4.19 5.40 9.40
N GLN A 124 -3.47 6.51 9.23
CA GLN A 124 -3.12 7.04 7.90
C GLN A 124 -1.84 6.48 7.30
N GLY A 125 -1.14 5.59 8.01
CA GLY A 125 0.14 5.02 7.59
C GLY A 125 1.31 5.99 7.63
N GLU A 126 1.19 7.12 8.34
CA GLU A 126 2.29 8.06 8.60
C GLU A 126 3.27 7.52 9.65
N ILE A 127 2.84 6.53 10.45
CA ILE A 127 3.70 5.68 11.28
C ILE A 127 3.56 4.23 10.82
N VAL A 128 4.71 3.58 10.60
CA VAL A 128 4.79 2.18 10.21
C VAL A 128 4.69 1.29 11.45
N VAL A 129 3.71 0.38 11.47
CA VAL A 129 3.51 -0.59 12.55
C VAL A 129 4.33 -1.86 12.31
N ASN A 130 4.31 -2.38 11.09
CA ASN A 130 5.15 -3.50 10.68
C ASN A 130 5.66 -3.32 9.25
N MET A 131 6.84 -3.84 8.95
CA MET A 131 7.46 -3.78 7.62
C MET A 131 8.09 -5.13 7.32
N PRO A 132 7.29 -6.12 6.89
CA PRO A 132 7.79 -7.47 6.66
C PRO A 132 8.66 -7.53 5.40
N GLU A 133 9.51 -8.55 5.34
CA GLU A 133 10.14 -8.95 4.10
C GLU A 133 9.08 -9.59 3.16
N PRO A 134 9.20 -9.41 1.83
CA PRO A 134 8.35 -10.08 0.86
C PRO A 134 8.34 -11.60 1.04
N VAL A 135 7.17 -12.25 0.91
CA VAL A 135 7.07 -13.71 1.01
C VAL A 135 7.82 -14.44 -0.11
N ILE A 136 7.98 -13.80 -1.28
CA ILE A 136 8.86 -14.27 -2.36
C ILE A 136 9.73 -13.11 -2.83
N LYS A 137 11.04 -13.34 -2.92
CA LYS A 137 12.00 -12.40 -3.51
C LYS A 137 12.09 -12.64 -5.02
N CYS A 138 11.37 -11.85 -5.80
CA CYS A 138 11.41 -11.87 -7.26
C CYS A 138 11.31 -10.46 -7.83
N GLU A 139 11.37 -10.32 -9.16
CA GLU A 139 11.25 -9.04 -9.84
C GLU A 139 9.80 -8.70 -10.19
N GLU A 140 9.50 -7.41 -10.35
CA GLU A 140 8.22 -6.97 -10.88
C GLU A 140 8.13 -7.34 -12.35
N MET A 141 7.00 -7.92 -12.79
CA MET A 141 6.79 -8.17 -14.20
C MET A 141 6.66 -6.83 -14.94
N THR A 142 7.48 -6.62 -15.97
CA THR A 142 7.46 -5.36 -16.74
C THR A 142 6.31 -5.34 -17.75
N LEU A 143 5.91 -4.15 -18.20
CA LEU A 143 4.89 -4.00 -19.24
C LEU A 143 5.30 -4.69 -20.56
N GLU A 144 6.59 -4.67 -20.88
CA GLU A 144 7.18 -5.35 -22.03
C GLU A 144 7.05 -6.87 -21.88
N GLN A 145 7.44 -7.43 -20.72
CA GLN A 145 7.26 -8.85 -20.40
C GLN A 145 5.79 -9.29 -20.51
N MET A 146 4.85 -8.48 -20.02
CA MET A 146 3.41 -8.75 -20.15
C MET A 146 2.96 -8.80 -21.60
N PHE A 147 3.40 -7.83 -22.40
CA PHE A 147 3.05 -7.76 -23.81
C PHE A 147 3.58 -8.98 -24.59
N ILE A 148 4.86 -9.31 -24.42
CA ILE A 148 5.53 -10.47 -25.04
C ILE A 148 4.81 -11.76 -24.66
N CYS A 149 4.58 -11.96 -23.37
CA CYS A 149 3.85 -13.13 -22.86
C CYS A 149 2.47 -13.22 -23.51
N CYS A 150 1.72 -12.12 -23.56
CA CYS A 150 0.39 -12.09 -24.14
C CYS A 150 0.37 -12.41 -25.64
N VAL A 151 1.32 -11.88 -26.43
CA VAL A 151 1.43 -12.20 -27.87
C VAL A 151 1.73 -13.68 -28.06
N ARG A 152 2.71 -14.23 -27.32
CA ARG A 152 3.12 -15.64 -27.41
C ARG A 152 2.00 -16.61 -27.05
N VAL A 153 1.43 -16.50 -25.84
CA VAL A 153 0.48 -17.50 -25.32
C VAL A 153 -0.85 -17.50 -26.07
N ASN A 154 -1.24 -16.34 -26.65
CA ASN A 154 -2.46 -16.20 -27.43
C ASN A 154 -2.25 -16.34 -28.94
N LYS A 155 -1.01 -16.59 -29.39
CA LYS A 155 -0.65 -16.75 -30.81
C LYS A 155 -1.15 -15.57 -31.66
N LEU A 156 -0.99 -14.35 -31.15
CA LEU A 156 -1.44 -13.17 -31.87
C LEU A 156 -0.59 -12.98 -33.14
N PRO A 157 -1.19 -12.61 -34.28
CA PRO A 157 -0.43 -12.36 -35.50
C PRO A 157 0.49 -11.15 -35.30
N ILE A 158 1.77 -11.30 -35.65
CA ILE A 158 2.75 -10.20 -35.59
C ILE A 158 2.58 -9.30 -36.83
N ASP A 159 1.49 -8.56 -36.84
CA ASP A 159 1.15 -7.59 -37.88
C ASP A 159 1.64 -6.17 -37.53
N ASP A 160 1.39 -5.22 -38.44
CA ASP A 160 1.77 -3.81 -38.23
C ASP A 160 1.22 -3.23 -36.91
N LYS A 161 0.02 -3.65 -36.48
CA LYS A 161 -0.63 -3.17 -35.27
C LYS A 161 0.06 -3.70 -34.01
N VAL A 162 0.41 -5.00 -33.99
CA VAL A 162 1.14 -5.60 -32.87
C VAL A 162 2.53 -4.98 -32.75
N VAL A 163 3.26 -4.79 -33.85
CA VAL A 163 4.59 -4.15 -33.81
C VAL A 163 4.49 -2.69 -33.35
N LEU A 164 3.50 -1.92 -33.81
CA LEU A 164 3.26 -0.55 -33.31
C LEU A 164 2.94 -0.48 -31.81
N ASN A 165 2.14 -1.43 -31.33
CA ASN A 165 1.84 -1.53 -29.90
C ASN A 165 3.07 -1.89 -29.09
N TYR A 166 3.89 -2.83 -29.57
CA TYR A 166 5.16 -3.20 -28.94
C TYR A 166 6.11 -2.00 -28.85
N ILE A 167 6.31 -1.24 -29.94
CA ILE A 167 7.09 0.01 -29.91
C ILE A 167 6.55 0.95 -28.82
N SER A 168 5.21 1.09 -28.71
CA SER A 168 4.58 1.96 -27.70
C SER A 168 4.79 1.47 -26.25
N VAL A 169 4.94 0.16 -26.05
CA VAL A 169 5.24 -0.45 -24.74
C VAL A 169 6.69 -0.21 -24.35
N VAL A 170 7.62 -0.36 -25.30
CA VAL A 170 9.07 -0.16 -25.09
C VAL A 170 9.39 1.33 -24.93
N ASN A 171 8.85 2.17 -25.82
CA ASN A 171 9.05 3.61 -25.81
C ASN A 171 7.76 4.33 -26.25
N LYS A 172 7.07 4.92 -25.27
CA LYS A 172 5.78 5.59 -25.47
C LYS A 172 5.86 6.72 -26.49
N GLU A 173 6.92 7.54 -26.46
CA GLU A 173 7.08 8.69 -27.36
C GLU A 173 7.31 8.23 -28.80
N LEU A 174 8.25 7.30 -28.99
CA LEU A 174 8.52 6.71 -30.30
C LEU A 174 7.29 6.01 -30.87
N GLY A 175 6.52 5.31 -30.03
CA GLY A 175 5.25 4.71 -30.42
C GLY A 175 4.24 5.73 -30.93
N GLN A 176 4.16 6.92 -30.32
CA GLN A 176 3.29 8.00 -30.80
C GLN A 176 3.78 8.57 -32.13
N GLU A 177 5.09 8.73 -32.30
CA GLU A 177 5.67 9.19 -33.56
C GLU A 177 5.41 8.20 -34.70
N CYS A 178 5.64 6.90 -34.48
CA CYS A 178 5.36 5.85 -35.46
C CYS A 178 3.87 5.76 -35.83
N ARG A 179 2.95 6.11 -34.91
CA ARG A 179 1.51 6.18 -35.22
C ARG A 179 1.16 7.37 -36.11
N ARG A 180 1.93 8.47 -36.04
CA ARG A 180 1.72 9.69 -36.83
C ARG A 180 2.47 9.69 -38.16
N ASP A 181 3.61 9.00 -38.21
CA ASP A 181 4.49 8.93 -39.38
C ASP A 181 4.70 7.47 -39.82
N GLN A 182 4.01 7.12 -40.91
CA GLN A 182 4.09 5.79 -41.51
C GLN A 182 5.49 5.47 -42.04
N PHE A 183 6.24 6.45 -42.56
CA PHE A 183 7.59 6.21 -43.07
C PHE A 183 8.55 5.89 -41.93
N LYS A 184 8.40 6.58 -40.79
CA LYS A 184 9.17 6.28 -39.58
C LYS A 184 8.88 4.87 -39.07
N PHE A 185 7.60 4.48 -39.01
CA PHE A 185 7.23 3.10 -38.65
C PHE A 185 7.85 2.08 -39.62
N ARG A 186 7.74 2.29 -40.93
CA ARG A 186 8.28 1.35 -41.93
C ARG A 186 9.79 1.14 -41.81
N LYS A 187 10.56 2.18 -41.44
CA LYS A 187 12.01 2.08 -41.20
C LYS A 187 12.35 1.22 -39.97
N LEU A 188 11.52 1.28 -38.92
CA LEU A 188 11.77 0.61 -37.64
C LEU A 188 11.10 -0.76 -37.52
N LYS A 189 10.10 -1.05 -38.35
CA LYS A 189 9.27 -2.27 -38.24
C LYS A 189 10.10 -3.54 -38.16
N GLY A 190 11.07 -3.72 -39.06
CA GLY A 190 11.85 -4.95 -39.13
C GLY A 190 12.68 -5.21 -37.87
N GLU A 191 13.28 -4.16 -37.30
CA GLU A 191 14.05 -4.22 -36.06
C GLU A 191 13.17 -4.62 -34.87
N TYR A 192 12.06 -3.91 -34.66
CA TYR A 192 11.16 -4.17 -33.54
C TYR A 192 10.41 -5.49 -33.67
N GLN A 193 10.10 -5.92 -34.90
CA GLN A 193 9.53 -7.24 -35.14
C GLN A 193 10.51 -8.35 -34.75
N ALA A 194 11.76 -8.27 -35.23
CA ALA A 194 12.80 -9.26 -34.90
C ALA A 194 13.10 -9.29 -33.38
N ARG A 195 13.10 -8.12 -32.73
CA ARG A 195 13.25 -8.02 -31.27
C ARG A 195 12.10 -8.71 -30.54
N LEU A 196 10.85 -8.42 -30.90
CA LEU A 196 9.67 -9.06 -30.32
C LEU A 196 9.71 -10.58 -30.50
N GLU A 197 10.01 -11.06 -31.71
CA GLU A 197 10.10 -12.50 -32.00
C GLU A 197 11.18 -13.19 -31.15
N LYS A 198 12.35 -12.56 -31.02
CA LYS A 198 13.44 -13.07 -30.18
C LYS A 198 13.04 -13.11 -28.70
N GLU A 199 12.53 -12.01 -28.17
CA GLU A 199 12.14 -11.94 -26.75
C GLU A 199 10.97 -12.88 -26.43
N MET A 200 10.06 -13.11 -27.37
CA MET A 200 9.04 -14.14 -27.23
C MET A 200 9.68 -15.52 -27.11
N ALA A 201 10.68 -15.86 -27.93
CA ALA A 201 11.35 -17.16 -27.87
C ALA A 201 12.12 -17.35 -26.56
N ASP A 202 12.80 -16.30 -26.11
CA ASP A 202 13.67 -16.30 -24.93
C ASP A 202 12.91 -16.15 -23.59
N PHE A 203 11.59 -15.88 -23.62
CA PHE A 203 10.80 -15.66 -22.40
C PHE A 203 10.77 -16.90 -21.49
N ASP A 204 11.16 -16.72 -20.23
CA ASP A 204 11.22 -17.78 -19.21
C ASP A 204 9.89 -17.90 -18.42
N PHE A 205 9.07 -18.88 -18.79
CA PHE A 205 7.82 -19.22 -18.09
C PHE A 205 8.02 -19.98 -16.77
N THR A 206 9.25 -20.34 -16.41
CA THR A 206 9.55 -20.96 -15.11
C THR A 206 9.76 -19.92 -14.01
N LYS A 207 10.04 -18.67 -14.40
CA LYS A 207 10.29 -17.57 -13.48
C LYS A 207 9.01 -17.10 -12.80
N THR A 208 9.12 -16.84 -11.49
CA THR A 208 8.08 -16.15 -10.72
C THR A 208 8.35 -14.65 -10.76
N TYR A 209 7.29 -13.89 -10.93
CA TYR A 209 7.27 -12.43 -10.91
C TYR A 209 6.28 -11.94 -9.86
N PHE A 210 6.33 -10.66 -9.53
CA PHE A 210 5.24 -10.01 -8.80
C PHE A 210 4.57 -8.90 -9.62
N ILE A 211 3.32 -8.60 -9.27
CA ILE A 211 2.61 -7.39 -9.70
C ILE A 211 1.97 -6.73 -8.48
N LYS A 212 1.76 -5.40 -8.53
CA LYS A 212 1.15 -4.62 -7.45
C LYS A 212 -0.22 -4.12 -7.86
N VAL A 213 -1.26 -4.65 -7.22
CA VAL A 213 -2.65 -4.38 -7.61
C VAL A 213 -3.47 -3.91 -6.41
N ASN A 214 -4.25 -2.86 -6.61
CA ASN A 214 -5.29 -2.49 -5.65
C ASN A 214 -6.38 -3.56 -5.69
N SER A 215 -6.79 -4.06 -4.54
CA SER A 215 -7.84 -5.07 -4.41
C SER A 215 -8.80 -4.64 -3.31
N ASN A 216 -9.90 -5.37 -3.16
CA ASN A 216 -10.81 -5.21 -2.04
C ASN A 216 -10.95 -6.54 -1.30
N HIS A 217 -10.95 -6.48 0.02
CA HIS A 217 -11.38 -7.59 0.83
C HIS A 217 -12.87 -7.48 1.19
N ASN A 218 -13.52 -8.62 1.40
CA ASN A 218 -14.86 -8.68 2.00
C ASN A 218 -14.75 -8.84 3.53
N GLY A 219 -15.87 -9.00 4.24
CA GLY A 219 -15.82 -9.30 5.67
C GLY A 219 -14.99 -10.54 5.99
N TYR A 220 -14.43 -10.59 7.20
CA TYR A 220 -13.65 -11.74 7.66
C TYR A 220 -14.51 -13.00 7.62
N ASP A 221 -14.01 -14.04 6.96
CA ASP A 221 -14.63 -15.35 6.89
C ASP A 221 -14.11 -16.19 8.07
N PHE A 222 -14.94 -16.34 9.10
CA PHE A 222 -14.59 -17.08 10.30
C PHE A 222 -14.45 -18.59 10.07
N ASP A 223 -15.16 -19.14 9.07
CA ASP A 223 -15.12 -20.56 8.75
C ASP A 223 -13.80 -20.90 8.04
N HIS A 224 -13.37 -20.04 7.11
CA HIS A 224 -12.14 -20.21 6.32
C HIS A 224 -10.92 -19.46 6.88
N LYS A 225 -11.09 -18.72 7.98
CA LYS A 225 -10.04 -17.98 8.72
C LYS A 225 -9.23 -17.05 7.83
N GLY A 226 -9.91 -16.09 7.22
CA GLY A 226 -9.24 -15.14 6.33
C GLY A 226 -10.21 -14.21 5.62
N TYR A 227 -9.72 -13.54 4.59
CA TYR A 227 -10.51 -12.58 3.83
C TYR A 227 -10.69 -13.03 2.38
N PRO A 228 -11.93 -13.15 1.89
CA PRO A 228 -12.20 -13.21 0.46
C PRO A 228 -11.77 -11.91 -0.22
N LEU A 229 -11.14 -12.03 -1.38
CA LEU A 229 -10.62 -10.91 -2.16
C LEU A 229 -11.38 -10.72 -3.46
N SER A 230 -11.40 -9.48 -3.93
CA SER A 230 -11.90 -9.10 -5.24
C SER A 230 -10.99 -8.04 -5.86
N TYR A 231 -10.83 -8.07 -7.17
CA TYR A 231 -10.03 -7.07 -7.87
C TYR A 231 -10.94 -6.15 -8.69
N PRO A 232 -10.69 -4.84 -8.69
CA PRO A 232 -11.54 -3.87 -9.37
C PRO A 232 -11.50 -4.12 -10.89
N THR A 233 -12.64 -4.44 -11.47
CA THR A 233 -12.78 -4.60 -12.92
C THR A 233 -12.72 -3.24 -13.60
N ARG A 234 -11.76 -3.00 -14.50
CA ARG A 234 -11.59 -1.72 -15.24
C ARG A 234 -12.82 -1.31 -16.07
N SER A 235 -13.70 -2.26 -16.36
CA SER A 235 -15.00 -2.07 -17.00
C SER A 235 -15.87 -3.26 -16.61
N GLY A 236 -17.20 -3.15 -16.67
CA GLY A 236 -18.13 -4.27 -16.44
C GLY A 236 -17.98 -5.45 -17.43
N SER A 237 -16.86 -5.50 -18.14
CA SER A 237 -16.50 -6.49 -19.13
C SER A 237 -15.41 -7.45 -18.62
N SER A 238 -14.39 -7.01 -17.85
CA SER A 238 -13.29 -7.88 -17.40
C SER A 238 -13.82 -9.19 -16.79
N PRO A 239 -13.29 -10.37 -17.17
CA PRO A 239 -13.79 -11.62 -16.61
C PRO A 239 -13.66 -11.55 -15.09
N LYS A 240 -14.75 -11.86 -14.37
CA LYS A 240 -14.78 -11.83 -12.89
C LYS A 240 -13.71 -12.70 -12.21
N GLN A 241 -13.03 -13.54 -12.98
CA GLN A 241 -12.00 -14.49 -12.57
C GLN A 241 -10.59 -14.06 -12.96
N CYS A 242 -10.37 -12.77 -13.28
CA CYS A 242 -9.06 -12.23 -13.62
C CYS A 242 -8.58 -11.17 -12.63
N ILE A 243 -7.27 -11.06 -12.51
CA ILE A 243 -6.57 -9.98 -11.82
C ILE A 243 -6.16 -8.95 -12.89
N PRO A 244 -6.79 -7.77 -12.96
CA PRO A 244 -6.46 -6.75 -13.95
C PRO A 244 -5.25 -5.93 -13.51
N PHE A 245 -4.24 -5.81 -14.36
CA PHE A 245 -3.07 -4.98 -14.10
C PHE A 245 -2.46 -4.44 -15.39
N ASN A 246 -2.12 -3.15 -15.42
CA ASN A 246 -1.51 -2.47 -16.56
C ASN A 246 -2.19 -2.68 -17.94
N GLY A 247 -3.51 -2.94 -17.95
CA GLY A 247 -4.27 -3.19 -19.18
C GLY A 247 -4.30 -4.66 -19.63
N PHE A 248 -3.64 -5.54 -18.89
CA PHE A 248 -3.70 -6.99 -19.04
C PHE A 248 -4.66 -7.61 -18.02
N ASN A 249 -5.14 -8.81 -18.34
CA ASN A 249 -6.01 -9.62 -17.50
C ASN A 249 -5.28 -10.93 -17.18
N PHE A 250 -4.81 -11.09 -15.96
CA PHE A 250 -4.16 -12.31 -15.49
C PHE A 250 -5.22 -13.29 -15.01
N MET A 251 -5.30 -14.47 -15.61
CA MET A 251 -6.28 -15.49 -15.27
C MET A 251 -5.60 -16.63 -14.47
N PRO A 252 -5.85 -16.70 -13.15
CA PRO A 252 -5.29 -17.75 -12.30
C PRO A 252 -5.87 -19.13 -12.66
N VAL A 253 -5.03 -20.15 -12.68
CA VAL A 253 -5.47 -21.55 -12.72
C VAL A 253 -5.86 -22.09 -11.33
N ASN A 254 -5.51 -21.37 -10.28
CA ASN A 254 -5.77 -21.64 -8.87
C ASN A 254 -6.58 -20.49 -8.24
N PRO A 255 -7.83 -20.24 -8.68
CA PRO A 255 -8.61 -19.08 -8.25
C PRO A 255 -8.87 -19.05 -6.74
N ASP A 256 -9.09 -20.20 -6.09
CA ASP A 256 -9.34 -20.22 -4.64
C ASP A 256 -8.17 -19.65 -3.83
N GLN A 257 -6.94 -19.77 -4.33
CA GLN A 257 -5.74 -19.18 -3.73
C GLN A 257 -5.52 -17.72 -4.16
N ALA A 258 -5.94 -17.35 -5.37
CA ALA A 258 -5.76 -16.00 -5.91
C ALA A 258 -6.76 -14.96 -5.36
N PHE A 259 -7.91 -15.44 -4.89
CA PHE A 259 -9.04 -14.62 -4.45
C PHE A 259 -9.37 -14.81 -2.95
N PHE A 260 -8.42 -15.31 -2.16
CA PHE A 260 -8.55 -15.44 -0.71
C PHE A 260 -7.19 -15.27 -0.03
N ILE A 261 -7.15 -14.57 1.10
CA ILE A 261 -5.96 -14.48 1.95
C ILE A 261 -6.25 -15.12 3.32
N PRO A 262 -5.50 -16.15 3.75
CA PRO A 262 -5.58 -16.64 5.12
C PRO A 262 -4.99 -15.59 6.09
N VAL A 263 -5.72 -15.29 7.16
CA VAL A 263 -5.30 -14.36 8.21
C VAL A 263 -5.80 -14.89 9.55
N SER A 264 -4.95 -14.96 10.57
CA SER A 264 -5.36 -15.42 11.89
C SER A 264 -6.43 -14.47 12.48
N MET A 265 -7.25 -14.97 13.42
CA MET A 265 -8.27 -14.13 14.06
C MET A 265 -7.63 -12.94 14.80
N ASP A 266 -6.51 -13.16 15.48
CA ASP A 266 -5.81 -12.11 16.24
C ASP A 266 -5.24 -11.03 15.30
N ASP A 267 -4.64 -11.44 14.18
CA ASP A 267 -4.10 -10.50 13.19
C ASP A 267 -5.23 -9.74 12.47
N ALA A 268 -6.34 -10.42 12.17
CA ALA A 268 -7.53 -9.81 11.60
C ALA A 268 -8.16 -8.79 12.55
N GLU A 269 -8.29 -9.10 13.84
CA GLU A 269 -8.79 -8.17 14.85
C GLU A 269 -7.88 -6.94 14.97
N LYS A 270 -6.56 -7.15 15.00
CA LYS A 270 -5.57 -6.05 15.03
C LYS A 270 -5.68 -5.16 13.79
N TYR A 271 -5.79 -5.76 12.61
CA TYR A 271 -6.01 -5.03 11.36
C TYR A 271 -7.32 -4.25 11.38
N GLU A 272 -8.45 -4.87 11.74
CA GLU A 272 -9.74 -4.20 11.74
C GLU A 272 -9.81 -3.06 12.74
N LYS A 273 -9.24 -3.23 13.94
CA LYS A 273 -9.05 -2.14 14.89
C LYS A 273 -8.28 -1.02 14.22
N ARG A 274 -7.10 -1.32 13.65
CA ARG A 274 -6.25 -0.36 12.94
C ARG A 274 -6.99 0.37 11.81
N SER A 275 -7.73 -0.33 10.97
CA SER A 275 -8.44 0.25 9.83
C SER A 275 -9.63 1.13 10.24
N ARG A 276 -10.34 0.79 11.32
CA ARG A 276 -11.47 1.59 11.84
C ARG A 276 -11.01 2.93 12.42
N GLY A 277 -9.75 3.03 12.83
CA GLY A 277 -9.18 4.25 13.37
C GLY A 277 -9.78 4.66 14.71
N THR A 278 -9.77 5.97 14.95
CA THR A 278 -10.29 6.60 16.18
C THR A 278 -11.81 6.87 16.18
N GLY A 279 -12.53 6.50 15.11
CA GLY A 279 -13.96 6.79 14.95
C GLY A 279 -14.90 5.77 15.59
N GLN A 280 -15.88 6.22 16.38
CA GLN A 280 -16.87 5.34 17.04
C GLN A 280 -17.79 4.56 16.07
N ASN A 281 -17.95 5.03 14.83
CA ASN A 281 -18.70 4.37 13.74
C ASN A 281 -17.77 3.96 12.58
N GLY A 282 -16.50 3.66 12.87
CA GLY A 282 -15.46 3.42 11.86
C GLY A 282 -15.83 2.30 10.87
N TYR A 283 -15.67 2.59 9.59
CA TYR A 283 -15.81 1.63 8.50
C TYR A 283 -14.43 1.04 8.20
N VAL A 284 -14.29 -0.29 8.25
CA VAL A 284 -13.09 -0.96 7.72
C VAL A 284 -13.12 -0.78 6.20
N SER A 285 -12.15 -0.02 5.69
CA SER A 285 -12.05 0.20 4.24
C SER A 285 -11.76 -1.15 3.56
N PRO A 286 -12.62 -1.61 2.63
CA PRO A 286 -12.38 -2.86 1.93
C PRO A 286 -11.17 -2.73 1.00
N LEU A 287 -10.81 -1.51 0.58
CA LEU A 287 -9.66 -1.27 -0.28
C LEU A 287 -8.37 -1.64 0.44
N VAL A 288 -7.61 -2.54 -0.19
CA VAL A 288 -6.30 -3.02 0.24
C VAL A 288 -5.34 -3.08 -0.95
N TYR A 289 -4.06 -3.30 -0.65
CA TYR A 289 -2.98 -3.23 -1.61
C TYR A 289 -2.25 -4.57 -1.66
N THR A 290 -2.43 -5.31 -2.75
CA THR A 290 -1.94 -6.69 -2.89
C THR A 290 -0.72 -6.74 -3.79
N VAL A 291 0.35 -7.36 -3.30
CA VAL A 291 1.43 -7.90 -4.13
C VAL A 291 1.04 -9.32 -4.49
N VAL A 292 0.83 -9.57 -5.79
CA VAL A 292 0.51 -10.91 -6.30
C VAL A 292 1.77 -11.51 -6.90
N TYR A 293 2.24 -12.61 -6.33
CA TYR A 293 3.33 -13.39 -6.89
C TYR A 293 2.76 -14.41 -7.85
N LEU A 294 3.23 -14.40 -9.10
CA LEU A 294 2.67 -15.19 -10.18
C LEU A 294 3.75 -15.78 -11.07
N GLN A 295 3.47 -16.97 -11.59
CA GLN A 295 4.24 -17.61 -12.64
C GLN A 295 3.37 -17.63 -13.91
N PRO A 296 3.78 -16.94 -15.00
CA PRO A 296 3.09 -17.03 -16.28
C PRO A 296 3.07 -18.45 -16.83
N LEU A 297 2.01 -18.81 -17.54
CA LEU A 297 1.88 -20.11 -18.18
C LEU A 297 2.09 -19.98 -19.69
N ASP A 298 2.95 -20.83 -20.27
CA ASP A 298 3.09 -20.93 -21.72
C ASP A 298 1.91 -21.73 -22.31
N LYS A 299 0.70 -21.21 -22.11
CA LYS A 299 -0.54 -21.92 -22.39
C LYS A 299 -1.61 -20.98 -22.90
N TYR A 300 -2.24 -21.37 -24.00
CA TYR A 300 -3.46 -20.73 -24.46
C TYR A 300 -4.60 -21.03 -23.50
N MET A 301 -5.15 -19.99 -22.89
CA MET A 301 -6.19 -20.13 -21.88
C MET A 301 -7.59 -20.15 -22.49
N GLU A 302 -8.43 -21.08 -22.04
CA GLU A 302 -9.85 -21.11 -22.40
C GLU A 302 -10.62 -20.06 -21.58
N LEU A 303 -11.34 -19.18 -22.28
CA LEU A 303 -12.18 -18.20 -21.62
C LEU A 303 -13.52 -18.82 -21.20
N PRO A 304 -14.05 -18.50 -20.01
CA PRO A 304 -15.35 -18.99 -19.57
C PRO A 304 -16.45 -18.59 -20.57
N LYS A 305 -17.15 -19.59 -21.12
CA LYS A 305 -18.33 -19.37 -21.96
C LYS A 305 -19.56 -19.25 -21.06
N GLY A 306 -19.94 -18.03 -20.73
CA GLY A 306 -21.19 -17.77 -20.02
C GLY A 306 -22.39 -18.19 -20.88
N LYS A 307 -23.36 -18.88 -20.27
CA LYS A 307 -24.60 -19.37 -20.93
C LYS A 307 -25.42 -18.27 -21.63
N TYR A 308 -25.17 -17.00 -21.29
CA TYR A 308 -25.83 -15.81 -21.83
C TYR A 308 -24.84 -14.73 -22.31
N ASN A 309 -23.60 -15.09 -22.66
CA ASN A 309 -22.63 -14.10 -23.14
C ASN A 309 -23.02 -13.59 -24.53
N VAL A 310 -23.64 -12.42 -24.58
CA VAL A 310 -23.95 -11.68 -25.82
C VAL A 310 -22.69 -11.08 -26.46
N LEU A 311 -21.61 -10.95 -25.69
CA LEU A 311 -20.32 -10.40 -26.12
C LEU A 311 -19.38 -11.51 -26.60
N ASN A 312 -18.67 -11.24 -27.71
CA ASN A 312 -17.57 -12.06 -28.16
C ASN A 312 -16.35 -11.85 -27.23
N VAL A 313 -16.33 -12.58 -26.12
CA VAL A 313 -15.29 -12.51 -25.07
C VAL A 313 -13.90 -12.82 -25.59
N GLU A 314 -13.78 -13.66 -26.63
CA GLU A 314 -12.52 -13.94 -27.30
C GLU A 314 -11.95 -12.66 -27.92
N ASN A 315 -12.72 -11.98 -28.77
CA ASN A 315 -12.25 -10.74 -29.40
C ASN A 315 -11.94 -9.64 -28.38
N LEU A 316 -12.58 -9.65 -27.22
CA LEU A 316 -12.45 -8.60 -26.22
C LEU A 316 -11.23 -8.77 -25.32
N TYR A 317 -10.91 -10.00 -24.90
CA TYR A 317 -9.83 -10.24 -23.93
C TYR A 317 -8.58 -10.85 -24.53
N ARG A 318 -8.65 -11.52 -25.69
CA ARG A 318 -7.55 -12.35 -26.17
C ARG A 318 -6.23 -11.60 -26.35
N SER A 319 -6.28 -10.32 -26.69
CA SER A 319 -5.10 -9.46 -26.83
C SER A 319 -4.51 -8.94 -25.50
N THR A 320 -5.09 -9.35 -24.36
CA THR A 320 -4.72 -8.89 -23.02
C THR A 320 -4.66 -10.01 -21.98
N LEU A 321 -5.04 -11.24 -22.34
CA LEU A 321 -5.20 -12.35 -21.41
C LEU A 321 -3.88 -13.09 -21.18
N ILE A 322 -3.50 -13.31 -19.93
CA ILE A 322 -2.32 -14.09 -19.57
C ILE A 322 -2.73 -15.16 -18.56
N GLY A 323 -2.50 -16.44 -18.85
CA GLY A 323 -2.67 -17.50 -17.86
C GLY A 323 -1.57 -17.46 -16.82
N VAL A 324 -1.92 -17.61 -15.54
CA VAL A 324 -0.93 -17.64 -14.46
C VAL A 324 -1.22 -18.71 -13.42
N LYS A 325 -0.17 -19.21 -12.76
CA LYS A 325 -0.27 -19.85 -11.46
C LYS A 325 0.10 -18.81 -10.40
N VAL A 326 -0.81 -18.49 -9.48
CA VAL A 326 -0.50 -17.61 -8.35
C VAL A 326 0.34 -18.41 -7.34
N LYS A 327 1.49 -17.87 -6.99
CA LYS A 327 2.50 -18.50 -6.11
C LYS A 327 2.47 -17.95 -4.70
N GLY A 328 1.87 -16.78 -4.50
CA GLY A 328 1.68 -16.19 -3.18
C GLY A 328 1.00 -14.84 -3.24
N LEU A 329 0.68 -14.31 -2.08
CA LEU A 329 0.09 -12.98 -1.88
C LEU A 329 0.74 -12.32 -0.66
N ASP A 330 1.01 -11.02 -0.76
CA ASP A 330 1.16 -10.14 0.41
C ASP A 330 0.11 -9.04 0.32
N ILE A 331 -0.58 -8.75 1.43
CA ILE A 331 -1.66 -7.75 1.46
C ILE A 331 -1.37 -6.72 2.53
N TYR A 332 -1.40 -5.46 2.13
CA TYR A 332 -1.11 -4.30 2.96
C TYR A 332 -2.34 -3.39 3.03
N ASP A 333 -2.50 -2.70 4.15
CA ASP A 333 -3.49 -1.61 4.27
C ASP A 333 -2.97 -0.26 3.75
N ASN A 334 -1.72 -0.22 3.26
CA ASN A 334 -1.08 0.99 2.75
C ASN A 334 -0.69 0.90 1.27
N LYS A 335 -0.94 1.99 0.54
CA LYS A 335 -0.69 2.15 -0.92
C LYS A 335 0.76 1.95 -1.38
N SER A 336 1.71 1.97 -0.46
CA SER A 336 3.13 1.75 -0.77
C SER A 336 3.42 0.29 -1.14
N PHE A 337 2.54 -0.65 -0.75
CA PHE A 337 2.76 -2.10 -0.86
C PHE A 337 3.99 -2.58 -0.08
N ARG A 338 4.33 -1.93 1.03
CA ARG A 338 5.60 -2.17 1.75
C ARG A 338 5.46 -2.40 3.25
N TYR A 339 4.43 -1.84 3.88
CA TYR A 339 4.28 -1.85 5.33
C TYR A 339 2.81 -1.90 5.73
N ASN A 340 2.57 -2.19 7.01
CA ASN A 340 1.24 -2.45 7.57
C ASN A 340 0.58 -3.65 6.88
N LEU A 341 1.29 -4.78 6.95
CA LEU A 341 0.82 -6.07 6.44
C LEU A 341 -0.41 -6.53 7.22
N ILE A 342 -1.41 -6.96 6.45
CA ILE A 342 -2.64 -7.62 6.92
C ILE A 342 -2.42 -9.14 6.92
N GLY A 343 -1.89 -9.69 5.83
CA GLY A 343 -1.65 -11.12 5.70
C GLY A 343 -0.77 -11.47 4.52
N SER A 344 -0.12 -12.64 4.62
CA SER A 344 0.77 -13.20 3.62
C SER A 344 0.47 -14.68 3.41
N ALA A 345 0.61 -15.16 2.18
CA ALA A 345 0.46 -16.57 1.85
C ALA A 345 1.42 -17.01 0.76
N LEU A 346 1.96 -18.22 0.90
CA LEU A 346 2.77 -18.90 -0.10
C LEU A 346 2.01 -20.14 -0.58
N PHE A 347 1.99 -20.38 -1.89
CA PHE A 347 1.24 -21.47 -2.51
C PHE A 347 2.17 -22.40 -3.32
N GLU A 348 1.94 -23.70 -3.18
CA GLU A 348 2.68 -24.76 -3.87
C GLU A 348 2.37 -24.84 -5.37
#